data_AF-A0A093VRU6-F1
#
_entry.id   AF-A0A093VRU6-F1
#
_cell.length_a   1.000
_cell.length_b   1.000
_cell.length_c   1.000
_cell.angle_alpha   90.00
_cell.angle_beta   90.00
_cell.angle_gamma   90.00
#
_symmetry.space_group_name_H-M   'P 1'
#
loop_
_entity.id
_entity.type
_entity.pdbx_description
1 polymer ?
#
loop_
_entity_poly.entity_id
_entity_poly.type
_entity_poly.pdbx_seq_one_letter_code
_entity_poly.pdbx_strand_id
1 'polypeptide(L)'
;MTTEQLLEANAELFDDNGKVKAMNTHLRHRFRAVMFGMIFEEHILGVVDGILPLLENSASHYKNKTRTRIWFPAGIRSIGKWIFRRSEKAPVSAETLFGDPDEIVDQSQVLQDKLGIARGMKKRPGSKLGRTISCFYRFLVSPDSLYAIRMVVVSIAVVIPAVIPHTAGFFYKQRGIWALIMAQTTMLAYMADFTYSVIGRAIGTVVGGVLGLVAWYIGSGKGDGNPFGLAAIIGVMLVPILYARVFLPRQFVIPVIMGAATFLLVIGYGYDYKHVVSYGLPGYGYEIFWRRLLLVLIGLAASIIVQILPRPVSATRHVSRALSNSIRTLCDHYALLLSSLGESHNPGLQAVVGQLSIQLSSSLGALDMLIALIRLEISTTNFDSAALRKIKTLCLELNYSLGRLLYITSSLSIEYQELLSREVGLRSHHAIGDVMAVLGVIEQSLKTGDALPEVLPTPLVKRCFDHWVKADINLVMSMAKVKEEEYRKFCTALSSYLRFLGAVDDLVLVMKETLGEAHVVSRELLHQI
;
A
#
# COMPACT_ATOMS: atom_id res chain seq x y z
N MET A 1 -32.55 -21.41 0.73
CA MET A 1 -33.70 -21.32 1.65
C MET A 1 -33.62 -19.93 2.29
N THR A 2 -34.24 -18.89 1.70
CA THR A 2 -34.28 -17.53 2.31
C THR A 2 -35.13 -16.53 1.52
N THR A 3 -34.97 -16.38 0.20
CA THR A 3 -35.72 -15.38 -0.59
C THR A 3 -37.23 -15.60 -0.60
N GLU A 4 -37.68 -16.85 -0.75
CA GLU A 4 -39.12 -17.16 -0.74
C GLU A 4 -39.75 -16.91 0.64
N GLN A 5 -39.06 -17.28 1.72
CA GLN A 5 -39.52 -16.99 3.09
C GLN A 5 -39.52 -15.49 3.40
N LEU A 6 -38.55 -14.73 2.88
CA LEU A 6 -38.50 -13.27 3.00
C LEU A 6 -39.63 -12.58 2.23
N LEU A 7 -40.00 -13.13 1.06
CA LEU A 7 -41.12 -12.65 0.25
C LEU A 7 -42.47 -12.99 0.89
N GLU A 8 -42.62 -14.20 1.45
CA GLU A 8 -43.82 -14.63 2.17
C GLU A 8 -44.05 -13.80 3.44
N ALA A 9 -43.00 -13.54 4.22
CA ALA A 9 -43.07 -12.69 5.41
C ALA A 9 -43.40 -11.22 5.10
N ASN A 10 -43.24 -10.80 3.84
CA ASN A 10 -43.46 -9.43 3.38
C ASN A 10 -44.50 -9.33 2.24
N ALA A 11 -45.41 -10.29 2.13
CA ALA A 11 -46.43 -10.34 1.07
C ALA A 11 -47.30 -9.07 0.98
N GLU A 12 -47.47 -8.36 2.11
CA GLU A 12 -48.18 -7.07 2.19
C GLU A 12 -47.57 -5.95 1.33
N LEU A 13 -46.31 -6.08 0.86
CA LEU A 13 -45.67 -5.12 -0.04
C LEU A 13 -46.22 -5.16 -1.47
N PHE A 14 -46.88 -6.24 -1.86
CA PHE A 14 -47.39 -6.45 -3.22
C PHE A 14 -48.92 -6.28 -3.27
N ASP A 15 -49.41 -5.68 -4.35
CA ASP A 15 -50.82 -5.68 -4.75
C ASP A 15 -51.20 -7.04 -5.36
N ASP A 16 -52.50 -7.30 -5.51
CA ASP A 16 -53.04 -8.53 -6.10
C ASP A 16 -52.53 -8.80 -7.53
N ASN A 17 -52.01 -7.75 -8.20
CA ASN A 17 -51.37 -7.81 -9.52
C ASN A 17 -49.84 -8.02 -9.46
N GLY A 18 -49.26 -8.27 -8.28
CA GLY A 18 -47.83 -8.48 -8.06
C GLY A 18 -46.96 -7.22 -8.17
N LYS A 19 -47.56 -6.03 -8.19
CA LYS A 19 -46.86 -4.72 -8.21
C LYS A 19 -46.69 -4.17 -6.80
N VAL A 20 -45.71 -3.29 -6.59
CA VAL A 20 -45.45 -2.70 -5.27
C VAL A 20 -46.53 -1.68 -4.92
N LYS A 21 -47.16 -1.83 -3.75
CA LYS A 21 -48.12 -0.84 -3.20
C LYS A 21 -47.48 0.53 -3.05
N ALA A 22 -48.26 1.60 -3.19
CA ALA A 22 -47.81 2.96 -2.93
C ALA A 22 -47.09 3.05 -1.57
N MET A 23 -45.80 3.41 -1.59
CA MET A 23 -44.91 3.27 -0.44
C MET A 23 -45.14 4.33 0.64
N ASN A 24 -46.00 4.02 1.62
CA ASN A 24 -46.01 4.66 2.93
C ASN A 24 -44.70 4.41 3.71
N THR A 25 -44.41 5.24 4.72
CA THR A 25 -43.15 5.19 5.49
C THR A 25 -42.84 3.79 6.05
N HIS A 26 -43.87 3.09 6.55
CA HIS A 26 -43.76 1.72 7.07
C HIS A 26 -43.40 0.68 5.98
N LEU A 27 -43.98 0.80 4.78
CA LEU A 27 -43.70 -0.08 3.65
C LEU A 27 -42.27 0.12 3.12
N ARG A 28 -41.72 1.35 3.19
CA ARG A 28 -40.31 1.62 2.84
C ARG A 28 -39.32 0.91 3.76
N HIS A 29 -39.61 0.83 5.06
CA HIS A 29 -38.74 0.13 6.01
C HIS A 29 -38.71 -1.37 5.75
N ARG A 30 -39.86 -1.99 5.49
CA ARG A 30 -39.94 -3.41 5.12
C ARG A 30 -39.29 -3.69 3.76
N PHE A 31 -39.46 -2.80 2.78
CA PHE A 31 -38.75 -2.89 1.51
C PHE A 31 -37.23 -2.90 1.67
N ARG A 32 -36.69 -1.99 2.49
CA ARG A 32 -35.25 -1.96 2.80
C ARG A 32 -34.77 -3.25 3.45
N ALA A 33 -35.57 -3.84 4.34
CA ALA A 33 -35.25 -5.11 4.98
C ALA A 33 -35.19 -6.27 3.96
N VAL A 34 -36.15 -6.34 3.04
CA VAL A 34 -36.19 -7.36 1.98
C VAL A 34 -35.00 -7.21 1.02
N MET A 35 -34.70 -5.99 0.60
CA MET A 35 -33.51 -5.69 -0.20
C MET A 35 -32.21 -6.07 0.52
N PHE A 36 -32.09 -5.72 1.81
CA PHE A 36 -30.92 -6.08 2.60
C PHE A 36 -30.76 -7.60 2.74
N GLY A 37 -31.87 -8.33 2.94
CA GLY A 37 -31.88 -9.80 2.97
C GLY A 37 -31.38 -10.43 1.66
N MET A 38 -31.87 -9.95 0.52
CA MET A 38 -31.41 -10.41 -0.80
C MET A 38 -29.92 -10.10 -1.04
N ILE A 39 -29.50 -8.89 -0.68
CA ILE A 39 -28.11 -8.47 -0.79
C ILE A 39 -27.23 -9.39 0.07
N PHE A 40 -27.63 -9.64 1.32
CA PHE A 40 -26.88 -10.50 2.25
C PHE A 40 -26.79 -11.96 1.76
N GLU A 41 -27.87 -12.51 1.21
CA GLU A 41 -27.86 -13.84 0.60
C GLU A 41 -26.84 -13.92 -0.55
N GLU A 42 -26.88 -12.96 -1.48
CA GLU A 42 -25.95 -12.89 -2.61
C GLU A 42 -24.49 -12.70 -2.15
N HIS A 43 -24.27 -11.96 -1.06
CA HIS A 43 -22.93 -11.84 -0.45
C HIS A 43 -22.40 -13.18 0.04
N ILE A 44 -23.22 -13.96 0.75
CA ILE A 44 -22.80 -15.25 1.27
C ILE A 44 -22.52 -16.21 0.11
N LEU A 45 -23.41 -16.27 -0.87
CA LEU A 45 -23.24 -17.13 -2.04
C LEU A 45 -21.94 -16.78 -2.78
N GLY A 46 -21.71 -15.50 -3.08
CA GLY A 46 -20.47 -15.08 -3.76
C GLY A 46 -19.18 -15.39 -2.97
N VAL A 47 -19.21 -15.33 -1.64
CA VAL A 47 -18.06 -15.72 -0.81
C VAL A 47 -17.84 -17.23 -0.84
N VAL A 48 -18.91 -18.02 -0.76
CA VAL A 48 -18.84 -19.48 -0.83
C VAL A 48 -18.32 -19.95 -2.18
N ASP A 49 -18.83 -19.36 -3.28
CA ASP A 49 -18.41 -19.65 -4.65
C ASP A 49 -16.95 -19.28 -4.92
N GLY A 50 -16.40 -18.29 -4.20
CA GLY A 50 -14.97 -17.95 -4.27
C GLY A 50 -14.08 -18.86 -3.41
N ILE A 51 -14.54 -19.22 -2.20
CA ILE A 51 -13.75 -20.00 -1.23
C ILE A 51 -13.66 -21.48 -1.64
N LEU A 52 -14.75 -22.08 -2.13
CA LEU A 52 -14.77 -23.49 -2.55
C LEU A 52 -13.67 -23.83 -3.57
N PRO A 53 -13.55 -23.16 -4.73
CA PRO A 53 -12.51 -23.46 -5.71
C PRO A 53 -11.12 -23.10 -5.19
N LEU A 54 -10.97 -22.11 -4.31
CA LEU A 54 -9.69 -21.77 -3.69
C LEU A 54 -9.22 -22.90 -2.76
N LEU A 55 -10.13 -23.41 -1.91
CA LEU A 55 -9.86 -24.54 -1.03
C LEU A 55 -9.55 -25.80 -1.83
N GLU A 56 -10.33 -26.09 -2.87
CA GLU A 56 -10.10 -27.24 -3.75
C GLU A 56 -8.74 -27.16 -4.47
N ASN A 57 -8.38 -25.99 -5.00
CA ASN A 57 -7.07 -25.76 -5.60
C ASN A 57 -5.93 -25.87 -4.58
N SER A 58 -6.11 -25.35 -3.36
CA SER A 58 -5.10 -25.48 -2.30
C SER A 58 -4.91 -26.93 -1.89
N ALA A 59 -6.01 -27.68 -1.68
CA ALA A 59 -6.00 -29.08 -1.31
C ALA A 59 -5.36 -29.95 -2.40
N SER A 60 -5.66 -29.68 -3.67
CA SER A 60 -5.03 -30.38 -4.80
C SER A 60 -3.52 -30.07 -4.88
N HIS A 61 -3.10 -28.85 -4.59
CA HIS A 61 -1.67 -28.51 -4.51
C HIS A 61 -0.96 -29.23 -3.36
N TYR A 62 -1.57 -29.33 -2.18
CA TYR A 62 -1.02 -30.12 -1.07
C TYR A 62 -0.93 -31.62 -1.41
N LYS A 63 -1.94 -32.18 -2.08
CA LYS A 63 -2.00 -33.59 -2.46
C LYS A 63 -1.02 -33.95 -3.58
N ASN A 64 -0.85 -33.06 -4.56
CA ASN A 64 -0.07 -33.32 -5.77
C ASN A 64 1.40 -32.94 -5.66
N LYS A 65 1.78 -32.03 -4.73
CA LYS A 65 3.17 -31.57 -4.58
C LYS A 65 3.80 -32.05 -3.27
N THR A 66 4.15 -33.34 -3.22
CA THR A 66 4.84 -33.97 -2.08
C THR A 66 6.36 -33.89 -2.13
N ARG A 67 6.96 -33.39 -3.23
CA ARG A 67 8.42 -33.23 -3.37
C ARG A 67 8.87 -31.79 -3.22
N THR A 68 9.85 -31.57 -2.35
CA THR A 68 10.59 -30.31 -2.23
C THR A 68 11.37 -30.04 -3.52
N ARG A 69 10.92 -29.07 -4.30
CA ARG A 69 11.66 -28.60 -5.48
C ARG A 69 12.65 -27.54 -5.02
N ILE A 70 13.91 -27.66 -5.42
CA ILE A 70 14.91 -26.61 -5.19
C ILE A 70 14.46 -25.38 -5.96
N TRP A 71 14.06 -24.34 -5.23
CA TRP A 71 13.61 -23.08 -5.82
C TRP A 71 14.84 -22.29 -6.25
N PHE A 72 15.04 -22.20 -7.56
CA PHE A 72 16.06 -21.30 -8.10
C PHE A 72 15.57 -19.86 -7.92
N PRO A 73 16.36 -18.96 -7.32
CA PRO A 73 15.89 -17.63 -6.99
C PRO A 73 15.48 -16.88 -8.24
N ALA A 74 14.18 -16.56 -8.32
CA ALA A 74 13.57 -15.91 -9.48
C ALA A 74 14.25 -14.58 -9.86
N GLY A 75 14.97 -13.95 -8.92
CA GLY A 75 15.71 -12.71 -9.11
C GLY A 75 16.78 -12.76 -10.21
N ILE A 76 17.42 -13.91 -10.46
CA ILE A 76 18.45 -14.02 -11.53
C ILE A 76 17.81 -13.89 -12.92
N ARG A 77 16.58 -14.40 -13.09
CA ARG A 77 15.81 -14.22 -14.34
C ARG A 77 15.37 -12.77 -14.53
N SER A 78 15.04 -12.09 -13.44
CA SER A 78 14.68 -10.67 -13.45
C SER A 78 15.87 -9.77 -13.83
N ILE A 79 17.10 -10.13 -13.43
CA ILE A 79 18.32 -9.43 -13.87
C ILE A 79 18.50 -9.54 -15.39
N GLY A 80 18.32 -10.75 -15.96
CA GLY A 80 18.38 -10.92 -17.41
C GLY A 80 17.29 -10.12 -18.13
N LYS A 81 16.05 -10.14 -17.62
CA LYS A 81 14.95 -9.34 -18.19
C LYS A 81 15.19 -7.83 -18.09
N TRP A 82 15.75 -7.35 -16.99
CA TRP A 82 16.14 -5.95 -16.80
C TRP A 82 17.20 -5.49 -17.83
N ILE A 83 18.24 -6.31 -18.06
CA ILE A 83 19.30 -6.00 -19.04
C ILE A 83 18.74 -5.92 -20.47
N PHE A 84 17.80 -6.80 -20.82
CA PHE A 84 17.26 -6.92 -22.18
C PHE A 84 15.96 -6.12 -22.43
N ARG A 85 15.20 -5.73 -21.40
CA ARG A 85 13.98 -4.91 -21.52
C ARG A 85 14.12 -3.60 -20.74
N ARG A 86 14.15 -2.51 -21.51
CA ARG A 86 14.34 -1.09 -21.12
C ARG A 86 13.25 -0.49 -20.20
N SER A 87 12.36 -1.30 -19.60
CA SER A 87 11.13 -0.85 -18.93
C SER A 87 10.88 -1.48 -17.56
N GLU A 88 11.69 -2.42 -17.08
CA GLU A 88 11.57 -2.93 -15.69
C GLU A 88 12.59 -2.22 -14.78
N LYS A 89 12.23 -2.01 -13.50
CA LYS A 89 13.09 -1.37 -12.50
C LYS A 89 14.31 -2.25 -12.19
N ALA A 90 15.42 -1.61 -11.85
CA ALA A 90 16.61 -2.33 -11.40
C ALA A 90 16.28 -3.12 -10.12
N PRO A 91 16.78 -4.35 -9.94
CA PRO A 91 16.65 -5.06 -8.67
C PRO A 91 17.52 -4.33 -7.64
N VAL A 92 16.96 -3.32 -6.98
CA VAL A 92 17.64 -2.60 -5.92
C VAL A 92 17.78 -3.56 -4.73
N SER A 93 19.00 -3.73 -4.22
CA SER A 93 19.29 -4.58 -3.04
C SER A 93 18.68 -4.07 -1.72
N ALA A 94 17.99 -2.93 -1.74
CA ALA A 94 17.20 -2.49 -0.60
C ALA A 94 15.88 -3.25 -0.64
N GLU A 95 15.72 -4.26 0.21
CA GLU A 95 14.38 -4.73 0.60
C GLU A 95 13.67 -3.55 1.25
N THR A 96 12.97 -2.73 0.46
CA THR A 96 12.07 -1.73 1.00
C THR A 96 10.96 -2.48 1.70
N LEU A 97 10.70 -2.15 2.96
CA LEU A 97 9.65 -2.82 3.73
C LEU A 97 8.26 -2.51 3.12
N PHE A 98 8.20 -1.44 2.33
CA PHE A 98 7.01 -0.92 1.68
C PHE A 98 7.15 -0.91 0.15
N GLY A 99 6.05 -1.21 -0.53
CA GLY A 99 5.96 -1.17 -1.99
C GLY A 99 6.08 0.26 -2.51
N ASP A 100 6.74 0.41 -3.66
CA ASP A 100 6.95 1.71 -4.27
C ASP A 100 5.62 2.26 -4.85
N PRO A 101 5.13 3.44 -4.41
CA PRO A 101 3.91 4.02 -4.94
C PRO A 101 3.99 4.35 -6.43
N ASP A 102 5.19 4.44 -7.01
CA ASP A 102 5.37 4.63 -8.44
C ASP A 102 5.07 3.35 -9.25
N GLU A 103 5.00 2.16 -8.62
CA GLU A 103 4.49 0.95 -9.31
C GLU A 103 3.01 1.10 -9.68
N ILE A 104 2.21 1.72 -8.81
CA ILE A 104 0.79 2.03 -9.08
C ILE A 104 0.69 3.04 -10.23
N VAL A 105 1.67 3.95 -10.34
CA VAL A 105 1.72 4.95 -11.43
C VAL A 105 1.99 4.32 -12.78
N ASP A 106 2.90 3.36 -12.83
CA ASP A 106 3.27 2.68 -14.08
C ASP A 106 2.11 1.82 -14.60
N GLN A 107 1.41 1.12 -13.70
CA GLN A 107 0.24 0.30 -14.07
C GLN A 107 -0.95 1.13 -14.54
N SER A 108 -1.28 2.23 -13.84
CA SER A 108 -2.32 3.17 -14.31
C SER A 108 -1.97 3.77 -15.67
N GLN A 109 -0.69 4.06 -15.94
CA GLN A 109 -0.28 4.51 -17.29
C GLN A 109 -0.48 3.43 -18.35
N VAL A 110 -0.21 2.16 -18.06
CA VAL A 110 -0.48 1.04 -18.98
C VAL A 110 -1.98 0.91 -19.25
N LEU A 111 -2.83 1.03 -18.22
CA LEU A 111 -4.29 1.05 -18.37
C LEU A 111 -4.77 2.24 -19.21
N GLN A 112 -4.28 3.44 -18.91
CA GLN A 112 -4.62 4.66 -19.65
C GLN A 112 -4.14 4.60 -21.10
N ASP A 113 -2.97 4.04 -21.38
CA ASP A 113 -2.49 3.86 -22.75
C ASP A 113 -3.34 2.81 -23.49
N LYS A 114 -3.75 1.71 -22.84
CA LYS A 114 -4.70 0.75 -23.43
C LYS A 114 -6.06 1.39 -23.72
N LEU A 115 -6.60 2.16 -22.77
CA LEU A 115 -7.86 2.91 -22.92
C LEU A 115 -7.77 4.01 -24.00
N GLY A 116 -6.64 4.72 -24.04
CA GLY A 116 -6.37 5.76 -25.03
C GLY A 116 -6.21 5.21 -26.44
N ILE A 117 -5.58 4.03 -26.58
CA ILE A 117 -5.51 3.28 -27.85
C ILE A 117 -6.91 2.84 -28.29
N ALA A 118 -7.73 2.29 -27.37
CA ALA A 118 -9.10 1.88 -27.67
C ALA A 118 -9.98 3.04 -28.15
N ARG A 119 -9.79 4.25 -27.60
CA ARG A 119 -10.53 5.47 -27.99
C ARG A 119 -9.89 6.29 -29.13
N GLY A 120 -8.78 5.81 -29.72
CA GLY A 120 -8.10 6.49 -30.82
C GLY A 120 -7.41 7.83 -30.44
N MET A 121 -7.26 8.13 -29.15
CA MET A 121 -6.62 9.36 -28.69
C MET A 121 -5.10 9.24 -28.76
N LYS A 122 -4.50 9.74 -29.86
CA LYS A 122 -3.03 9.84 -29.98
C LYS A 122 -2.53 11.07 -29.22
N LYS A 123 -1.77 10.86 -28.13
CA LYS A 123 -0.98 11.92 -27.48
C LYS A 123 -0.08 12.58 -28.55
N ARG A 124 -0.11 13.91 -28.67
CA ARG A 124 0.76 14.64 -29.61
C ARG A 124 2.22 14.33 -29.30
N PRO A 125 3.04 13.88 -30.28
CA PRO A 125 4.44 13.63 -30.03
C PRO A 125 5.16 14.95 -29.78
N GLY A 126 5.57 15.19 -28.54
CA GLY A 126 6.43 16.32 -28.19
C GLY A 126 7.78 16.25 -28.92
N SER A 127 8.49 17.39 -28.99
CA SER A 127 9.82 17.47 -29.60
C SER A 127 10.77 16.38 -29.08
N LYS A 128 11.49 15.71 -29.99
CA LYS A 128 12.43 14.61 -29.66
C LYS A 128 13.51 15.07 -28.68
N LEU A 129 13.98 16.31 -28.80
CA LEU A 129 14.99 16.91 -27.94
C LEU A 129 14.44 17.23 -26.54
N GLY A 130 13.20 17.73 -26.47
CA GLY A 130 12.50 17.94 -25.21
C GLY A 130 12.24 16.62 -24.48
N ARG A 131 11.96 15.55 -25.22
CA ARG A 131 11.75 14.21 -24.67
C ARG A 131 13.04 13.61 -24.12
N THR A 132 14.19 13.76 -24.80
CA THR A 132 15.47 13.27 -24.29
C THR A 132 15.95 14.04 -23.06
N ILE A 133 15.86 15.37 -23.07
CA ILE A 133 16.21 16.19 -21.90
C ILE A 133 15.28 15.88 -20.72
N SER A 134 13.97 15.78 -20.96
CA SER A 134 13.01 15.41 -19.90
C SER A 134 13.26 14.00 -19.38
N CYS A 135 13.63 13.05 -20.25
CA CYS A 135 13.97 11.69 -19.85
C CYS A 135 15.23 11.65 -18.99
N PHE A 136 16.29 12.37 -19.38
CA PHE A 136 17.53 12.45 -18.61
C PHE A 136 17.34 13.14 -17.26
N TYR A 137 16.56 14.23 -17.23
CA TYR A 137 16.19 14.90 -15.98
C TYR A 137 15.34 13.99 -15.08
N ARG A 138 14.32 13.31 -15.63
CA ARG A 138 13.51 12.33 -14.88
C ARG A 138 14.35 11.16 -14.39
N PHE A 139 15.36 10.74 -15.15
CA PHE A 139 16.29 9.70 -14.74
C PHE A 139 17.14 10.15 -13.55
N LEU A 140 17.70 11.36 -13.57
CA LEU A 140 18.51 11.90 -12.46
C LEU A 140 17.69 12.27 -11.21
N VAL A 141 16.41 12.62 -11.38
CA VAL A 141 15.50 13.02 -10.30
C VAL A 141 14.62 11.85 -9.86
N SER A 142 14.79 10.66 -10.44
CA SER A 142 14.06 9.48 -9.99
C SER A 142 14.43 9.15 -8.53
N PRO A 143 13.49 8.63 -7.73
CA PRO A 143 13.78 8.25 -6.35
C PRO A 143 14.94 7.24 -6.26
N ASP A 144 15.01 6.31 -7.21
CA ASP A 144 16.06 5.29 -7.28
C ASP A 144 17.45 5.89 -7.57
N SER A 145 17.55 6.87 -8.46
CA SER A 145 18.84 7.49 -8.80
C SER A 145 19.30 8.46 -7.71
N LEU A 146 18.38 9.18 -7.08
CA LEU A 146 18.66 10.00 -5.90
C LEU A 146 19.18 9.12 -4.75
N TYR A 147 18.59 7.94 -4.54
CA TYR A 147 19.09 6.95 -3.59
C TYR A 147 20.52 6.49 -3.95
N ALA A 148 20.78 6.14 -5.21
CA ALA A 148 22.10 5.72 -5.66
C ALA A 148 23.17 6.83 -5.49
N ILE A 149 22.83 8.08 -5.81
CA ILE A 149 23.72 9.23 -5.62
C ILE A 149 24.04 9.41 -4.14
N ARG A 150 23.04 9.35 -3.25
CA ARG A 150 23.24 9.44 -1.80
C ARG A 150 24.15 8.32 -1.28
N MET A 151 23.96 7.09 -1.76
CA MET A 151 24.81 5.94 -1.43
C MET A 151 26.27 6.18 -1.79
N VAL A 152 26.54 6.72 -2.99
CA VAL A 152 27.89 7.09 -3.43
C VAL A 152 28.47 8.18 -2.54
N VAL A 153 27.71 9.24 -2.26
CA VAL A 153 28.14 10.37 -1.43
C VAL A 153 28.47 9.91 0.00
N VAL A 154 27.61 9.12 0.65
CA VAL A 154 27.88 8.55 1.99
C VAL A 154 29.14 7.70 1.97
N SER A 155 29.29 6.84 0.95
CA SER A 155 30.42 5.92 0.87
C SER A 155 31.74 6.68 0.77
N ILE A 156 31.80 7.69 -0.11
CA ILE A 156 32.99 8.54 -0.25
C ILE A 156 33.24 9.31 1.05
N ALA A 157 32.21 9.93 1.64
CA ALA A 157 32.35 10.71 2.88
C ALA A 157 32.94 9.90 4.04
N VAL A 158 32.50 8.66 4.24
CA VAL A 158 32.95 7.80 5.35
C VAL A 158 34.32 7.17 5.08
N VAL A 159 34.70 6.97 3.81
CA VAL A 159 35.99 6.35 3.43
C VAL A 159 37.14 7.35 3.33
N ILE A 160 36.88 8.65 3.16
CA ILE A 160 37.94 9.69 3.10
C ILE A 160 39.01 9.55 4.21
N PRO A 161 38.65 9.34 5.50
CA PRO A 161 39.64 9.15 6.56
C PRO A 161 40.55 7.93 6.39
N ALA A 162 40.13 6.91 5.64
CA ALA A 162 40.90 5.69 5.38
C ALA A 162 42.02 5.91 4.34
N VAL A 163 41.86 6.90 3.45
CA VAL A 163 42.79 7.15 2.33
C VAL A 163 43.81 8.24 2.67
N ILE A 164 43.47 9.18 3.56
CA ILE A 164 44.39 10.24 3.98
C ILE A 164 45.47 9.66 4.93
N PRO A 165 46.78 9.78 4.61
CA PRO A 165 47.86 9.14 5.37
C PRO A 165 47.87 9.46 6.88
N HIS A 166 47.50 10.69 7.24
CA HIS A 166 47.48 11.15 8.64
C HIS A 166 46.29 10.57 9.44
N THR A 167 45.17 10.23 8.80
CA THR A 167 43.97 9.69 9.47
C THR A 167 43.77 8.19 9.26
N ALA A 168 44.46 7.59 8.29
CA ALA A 168 44.34 6.18 7.95
C ALA A 168 44.64 5.28 9.15
N GLY A 169 45.69 5.58 9.92
CA GLY A 169 46.04 4.82 11.12
C GLY A 169 44.90 4.76 12.15
N PHE A 170 44.18 5.87 12.34
CA PHE A 170 43.01 5.92 13.22
C PHE A 170 41.84 5.07 12.67
N PHE A 171 41.55 5.18 11.37
CA PHE A 171 40.49 4.43 10.72
C PHE A 171 40.70 2.91 10.83
N TYR A 172 41.92 2.43 10.56
CA TYR A 172 42.24 1.01 10.71
C TYR A 172 42.28 0.57 12.17
N LYS A 173 42.82 1.39 13.08
CA LYS A 173 42.87 1.08 14.52
C LYS A 173 41.48 0.85 15.13
N GLN A 174 40.48 1.61 14.69
CA GLN A 174 39.11 1.49 15.19
C GLN A 174 38.22 0.60 14.31
N ARG A 175 38.77 -0.06 13.27
CA ARG A 175 37.99 -0.83 12.28
C ARG A 175 36.81 -0.03 11.72
N GLY A 176 37.11 1.19 11.24
CA GLY A 176 36.17 2.16 10.68
C GLY A 176 35.33 1.64 9.50
N ILE A 177 35.73 0.53 8.88
CA ILE A 177 34.93 -0.17 7.86
C ILE A 177 33.52 -0.54 8.37
N TRP A 178 33.35 -0.80 9.66
CA TRP A 178 32.03 -1.04 10.22
C TRP A 178 31.14 0.21 10.16
N ALA A 179 31.69 1.41 10.37
CA ALA A 179 30.93 2.65 10.21
C ALA A 179 30.46 2.85 8.76
N LEU A 180 31.27 2.44 7.77
CA LEU A 180 30.88 2.44 6.36
C LEU A 180 29.73 1.46 6.09
N ILE A 181 29.86 0.21 6.54
CA ILE A 181 28.80 -0.81 6.40
C ILE A 181 27.51 -0.31 7.04
N MET A 182 27.60 0.32 8.21
CA MET A 182 26.47 0.91 8.90
C MET A 182 25.84 2.06 8.12
N ALA A 183 26.65 2.99 7.61
CA ALA A 183 26.14 4.11 6.83
C ALA A 183 25.44 3.65 5.53
N GLN A 184 26.02 2.67 4.82
CA GLN A 184 25.45 2.11 3.59
C GLN A 184 24.17 1.31 3.84
N THR A 185 24.16 0.46 4.87
CA THR A 185 23.00 -0.42 5.13
C THR A 185 21.86 0.30 5.85
N THR A 186 22.12 1.48 6.44
CA THR A 186 21.08 2.34 7.05
C THR A 186 20.37 3.21 6.02
N MET A 187 21.06 3.60 4.94
CA MET A 187 20.46 4.34 3.84
C MET A 187 19.33 3.53 3.19
N LEU A 188 18.17 4.15 3.04
CA LEU A 188 17.01 3.58 2.36
C LEU A 188 16.41 4.64 1.44
N ALA A 189 15.68 4.22 0.41
CA ALA A 189 15.09 5.13 -0.57
C ALA A 189 14.02 6.04 0.06
N TYR A 190 13.31 5.54 1.08
CA TYR A 190 12.18 6.20 1.73
C TYR A 190 12.48 6.59 3.20
N MET A 191 11.97 7.75 3.65
CA MET A 191 12.24 8.28 5.00
C MET A 191 11.61 7.49 6.15
N ALA A 192 10.40 6.94 5.96
CA ALA A 192 9.76 6.16 7.01
C ALA A 192 10.56 4.88 7.31
N ASP A 193 10.94 4.18 6.24
CA ASP A 193 11.86 3.03 6.28
C ASP A 193 13.19 3.41 6.93
N PHE A 194 13.76 4.55 6.53
CA PHE A 194 15.00 5.06 7.09
C PHE A 194 14.89 5.31 8.60
N THR A 195 13.85 6.00 9.06
CA THR A 195 13.64 6.33 10.48
C THR A 195 13.47 5.07 11.31
N TYR A 196 12.67 4.11 10.82
CA TYR A 196 12.53 2.80 11.45
C TYR A 196 13.87 2.07 11.54
N SER A 197 14.63 2.05 10.44
CA SER A 197 15.92 1.40 10.35
C SER A 197 16.92 2.02 11.33
N VAL A 198 16.97 3.35 11.46
CA VAL A 198 17.85 4.05 12.41
C VAL A 198 17.53 3.64 13.85
N ILE A 199 16.26 3.71 14.25
CA ILE A 199 15.82 3.36 15.61
C ILE A 199 16.04 1.87 15.88
N GLY A 200 15.61 1.01 14.96
CA GLY A 200 15.73 -0.44 15.06
C GLY A 200 17.19 -0.91 15.15
N ARG A 201 18.09 -0.28 14.38
CA ARG A 201 19.53 -0.55 14.45
C ARG A 201 20.15 -0.07 15.75
N ALA A 202 19.78 1.12 16.23
CA ALA A 202 20.27 1.62 17.51
C ALA A 202 19.89 0.67 18.66
N ILE A 203 18.61 0.31 18.76
CA ILE A 203 18.10 -0.61 19.78
C ILE A 203 18.73 -2.00 19.63
N GLY A 204 18.75 -2.55 18.42
CA GLY A 204 19.35 -3.86 18.14
C GLY A 204 20.82 -3.91 18.53
N THR A 205 21.60 -2.86 18.24
CA THR A 205 23.02 -2.79 18.60
C THR A 205 23.23 -2.75 20.12
N VAL A 206 22.42 -1.97 20.85
CA VAL A 206 22.50 -1.90 22.32
C VAL A 206 22.15 -3.26 22.94
N VAL A 207 21.02 -3.85 22.55
CA VAL A 207 20.57 -5.14 23.10
C VAL A 207 21.56 -6.26 22.75
N GLY A 208 21.96 -6.36 21.49
CA GLY A 208 22.93 -7.37 21.05
C GLY A 208 24.30 -7.19 21.69
N GLY A 209 24.74 -5.95 21.88
CA GLY A 209 25.98 -5.64 22.57
C GLY A 209 25.97 -6.01 24.05
N VAL A 210 24.87 -5.73 24.76
CA VAL A 210 24.69 -6.14 26.17
C VAL A 210 24.67 -7.66 26.28
N LEU A 211 23.92 -8.37 25.43
CA LEU A 211 23.91 -9.84 25.39
C LEU A 211 25.31 -10.40 25.09
N GLY A 212 26.06 -9.75 24.20
CA GLY A 212 27.44 -10.12 23.87
C GLY A 212 28.39 -9.95 25.05
N LEU A 213 28.23 -8.87 25.83
CA LEU A 213 28.99 -8.68 27.07
C LEU A 213 28.68 -9.74 28.12
N VAL A 214 27.39 -10.03 28.35
CA VAL A 214 26.97 -11.08 29.28
C VAL A 214 27.56 -12.42 28.87
N ALA A 215 27.48 -12.77 27.59
CA ALA A 215 28.06 -14.02 27.08
C ALA A 215 29.60 -14.06 27.22
N TRP A 216 30.29 -12.94 26.96
CA TRP A 216 31.74 -12.84 27.14
C TRP A 216 32.16 -13.11 28.59
N TYR A 217 31.54 -12.43 29.56
CA TYR A 217 31.91 -12.57 30.96
C TYR A 217 31.49 -13.93 31.56
N ILE A 218 30.41 -14.55 31.06
CA ILE A 218 30.04 -15.91 31.48
C ILE A 218 31.00 -16.96 30.89
N GLY A 219 31.33 -16.86 29.60
CA GLY A 219 32.15 -17.86 28.92
C GLY A 219 33.65 -17.76 29.21
N SER A 220 34.13 -16.55 29.52
CA SER A 220 35.58 -16.25 29.65
C SER A 220 35.98 -15.64 30.99
N GLY A 221 35.02 -15.21 31.81
CA GLY A 221 35.31 -14.49 33.06
C GLY A 221 36.13 -13.22 32.79
N LYS A 222 37.23 -13.06 33.55
CA LYS A 222 38.26 -12.03 33.32
C LYS A 222 39.45 -12.55 32.48
N GLY A 223 39.39 -13.80 32.02
CA GLY A 223 40.51 -14.48 31.36
C GLY A 223 40.58 -14.23 29.85
N ASP A 224 41.56 -14.85 29.21
CA ASP A 224 41.93 -14.64 27.81
C ASP A 224 40.96 -15.28 26.77
N GLY A 225 39.81 -15.81 27.20
CA GLY A 225 38.79 -16.38 26.32
C GLY A 225 38.85 -17.90 26.22
N ASN A 226 38.05 -18.63 27.00
CA ASN A 226 37.97 -20.09 26.93
C ASN A 226 37.10 -20.52 25.72
N PRO A 227 37.65 -21.24 24.70
CA PRO A 227 36.90 -21.64 23.52
C PRO A 227 35.66 -22.48 23.84
N PHE A 228 35.74 -23.40 24.80
CA PHE A 228 34.63 -24.29 25.15
C PHE A 228 33.54 -23.55 25.93
N GLY A 229 33.93 -22.65 26.83
CA GLY A 229 33.01 -21.80 27.58
C GLY A 229 32.25 -20.83 26.67
N LEU A 230 32.97 -20.21 25.72
CA LEU A 230 32.37 -19.34 24.70
C LEU A 230 31.45 -20.12 23.75
N ALA A 231 31.84 -21.31 23.29
CA ALA A 231 31.00 -22.13 22.43
C ALA A 231 29.68 -22.54 23.11
N ALA A 232 29.73 -22.94 24.37
CA ALA A 232 28.55 -23.33 25.14
C ALA A 232 27.56 -22.15 25.32
N ILE A 233 28.05 -20.98 25.74
CA ILE A 233 27.19 -19.81 25.97
C ILE A 233 26.64 -19.22 24.66
N ILE A 234 27.43 -19.23 23.57
CA ILE A 234 26.95 -18.86 22.23
C ILE A 234 25.81 -19.79 21.81
N GLY A 235 25.96 -21.10 22.01
CA GLY A 235 24.92 -22.08 21.69
C GLY A 235 23.60 -21.80 22.42
N VAL A 236 23.66 -21.53 23.73
CA VAL A 236 22.48 -21.20 24.54
C VAL A 236 21.84 -19.87 24.09
N MET A 237 22.65 -18.83 23.85
CA MET A 237 22.16 -17.50 23.45
C MET A 237 21.65 -17.45 22.00
N LEU A 238 22.13 -18.34 21.12
CA LEU A 238 21.64 -18.42 19.74
C LEU A 238 20.19 -18.92 19.66
N VAL A 239 19.74 -19.79 20.56
CA VAL A 239 18.35 -20.31 20.56
C VAL A 239 17.32 -19.17 20.61
N PRO A 240 17.32 -18.25 21.58
CA PRO A 240 16.37 -17.14 21.61
C PRO A 240 16.56 -16.16 20.45
N ILE A 241 17.79 -15.92 19.97
CA ILE A 241 18.07 -15.04 18.82
C ILE A 241 17.48 -15.61 17.52
N LEU A 242 17.64 -16.91 17.29
CA LEU A 242 17.08 -17.60 16.13
C LEU A 242 15.56 -17.69 16.22
N TYR A 243 15.02 -17.95 17.42
CA TYR A 243 13.57 -17.91 17.65
C TYR A 243 13.00 -16.53 17.30
N ALA A 244 13.62 -15.46 17.79
CA ALA A 244 13.25 -14.09 17.46
C ALA A 244 13.28 -13.85 15.94
N ARG A 245 14.30 -14.34 15.23
CA ARG A 245 14.42 -14.17 13.77
C ARG A 245 13.33 -14.88 12.98
N VAL A 246 12.90 -16.06 13.41
CA VAL A 246 11.97 -16.91 12.65
C VAL A 246 10.51 -16.56 12.93
N PHE A 247 10.17 -16.28 14.19
CA PHE A 247 8.77 -16.15 14.61
C PHE A 247 8.29 -14.71 14.80
N LEU A 248 9.19 -13.72 14.93
CA LEU A 248 8.74 -12.33 15.04
C LEU A 248 8.19 -11.81 13.70
N PRO A 249 7.18 -10.92 13.73
CA PRO A 249 6.70 -10.23 12.54
C PRO A 249 7.83 -9.53 11.77
N ARG A 250 7.69 -9.40 10.44
CA ARG A 250 8.72 -8.86 9.53
C ARG A 250 9.33 -7.53 9.97
N GLN A 251 8.60 -6.72 10.72
CA GLN A 251 9.09 -5.46 11.29
C GLN A 251 10.36 -5.65 12.14
N PHE A 252 10.41 -6.68 13.00
CA PHE A 252 11.52 -6.84 13.94
C PHE A 252 12.78 -7.47 13.31
N VAL A 253 12.74 -7.82 12.03
CA VAL A 253 13.84 -8.52 11.36
C VAL A 253 15.12 -7.68 11.38
N ILE A 254 15.05 -6.38 11.07
CA ILE A 254 16.22 -5.49 11.08
C ILE A 254 16.83 -5.40 12.49
N PRO A 255 16.09 -5.02 13.56
CA PRO A 255 16.65 -4.99 14.92
C PRO A 255 17.26 -6.32 15.36
N VAL A 256 16.61 -7.45 15.05
CA VAL A 256 17.08 -8.79 15.45
C VAL A 256 18.37 -9.17 14.72
N ILE A 257 18.47 -8.93 13.41
CA ILE A 257 19.70 -9.17 12.65
C ILE A 257 20.85 -8.33 13.21
N MET A 258 20.58 -7.07 13.53
CA MET A 258 21.58 -6.15 14.06
C MET A 258 22.03 -6.54 15.46
N GLY A 259 21.11 -6.99 16.30
CA GLY A 259 21.42 -7.56 17.61
C GLY A 259 22.26 -8.83 17.51
N ALA A 260 21.89 -9.76 16.63
CA ALA A 260 22.62 -11.00 16.40
C ALA A 260 24.04 -10.73 15.87
N ALA A 261 24.18 -9.82 14.91
CA ALA A 261 25.49 -9.42 14.38
C ALA A 261 26.35 -8.78 15.47
N THR A 262 25.81 -7.82 16.23
CA THR A 262 26.56 -7.14 17.29
C THR A 262 26.98 -8.10 18.40
N PHE A 263 26.10 -9.02 18.79
CA PHE A 263 26.37 -10.11 19.73
C PHE A 263 27.60 -10.93 19.30
N LEU A 264 27.60 -11.42 18.06
CA LEU A 264 28.72 -12.20 17.53
C LEU A 264 30.00 -11.38 17.38
N LEU A 265 29.90 -10.12 16.94
CA LEU A 265 31.08 -9.26 16.79
C LEU A 265 31.74 -8.96 18.14
N VAL A 266 30.97 -8.73 19.22
CA VAL A 266 31.55 -8.49 20.55
C VAL A 266 32.36 -9.71 21.01
N ILE A 267 31.83 -10.91 20.84
CA ILE A 267 32.51 -12.14 21.26
C ILE A 267 33.70 -12.46 20.35
N GLY A 268 33.51 -12.39 19.02
CA GLY A 268 34.54 -12.69 18.04
C GLY A 268 35.76 -11.78 18.17
N TYR A 269 35.54 -10.45 18.26
CA TYR A 269 36.65 -9.51 18.46
C TYR A 269 37.30 -9.64 19.83
N GLY A 270 36.55 -10.06 20.85
CA GLY A 270 37.10 -10.35 22.17
C GLY A 270 38.08 -11.51 22.13
N TYR A 271 37.71 -12.57 21.41
CA TYR A 271 38.57 -13.75 21.24
C TYR A 271 39.79 -13.44 20.36
N ASP A 272 39.59 -12.77 19.24
CA ASP A 272 40.67 -12.39 18.32
C ASP A 272 41.74 -11.51 19.01
N TYR A 273 41.36 -10.73 20.03
CA TYR A 273 42.26 -9.80 20.73
C TYR A 273 43.57 -10.47 21.22
N LYS A 274 43.48 -11.72 21.70
CA LYS A 274 44.61 -12.48 22.24
C LYS A 274 45.11 -13.58 21.31
N HIS A 275 44.25 -14.06 20.41
CA HIS A 275 44.54 -15.24 19.58
C HIS A 275 45.03 -14.89 18.18
N VAL A 276 44.82 -13.66 17.71
CA VAL A 276 45.22 -13.21 16.36
C VAL A 276 46.02 -11.93 16.45
N VAL A 277 47.24 -11.95 15.92
CA VAL A 277 48.07 -10.74 15.79
C VAL A 277 47.51 -9.89 14.66
N SER A 278 46.77 -8.83 15.01
CA SER A 278 46.16 -7.92 14.04
C SER A 278 46.43 -6.46 14.43
N TYR A 279 46.56 -5.57 13.44
CA TYR A 279 46.71 -4.14 13.70
C TYR A 279 45.36 -3.54 14.12
N GLY A 280 45.32 -2.79 15.23
CA GLY A 280 44.06 -2.20 15.72
C GLY A 280 43.21 -3.16 16.55
N LEU A 281 43.78 -3.64 17.65
CA LEU A 281 43.12 -4.54 18.60
C LEU A 281 42.28 -3.72 19.60
N PRO A 282 40.93 -3.80 19.56
CA PRO A 282 40.04 -2.88 20.29
C PRO A 282 39.89 -3.18 21.80
N GLY A 283 40.69 -4.09 22.36
CA GLY A 283 40.53 -4.59 23.74
C GLY A 283 39.62 -5.82 23.79
N TYR A 284 39.12 -6.15 24.98
CA TYR A 284 38.18 -7.25 25.23
C TYR A 284 36.97 -6.76 26.06
N GLY A 285 35.83 -7.45 25.97
CA GLY A 285 34.63 -7.13 26.75
C GLY A 285 34.08 -5.72 26.51
N TYR A 286 33.97 -4.92 27.57
CA TYR A 286 33.34 -3.59 27.55
C TYR A 286 33.95 -2.61 26.55
N GLU A 287 35.28 -2.64 26.39
CA GLU A 287 36.00 -1.79 25.42
C GLU A 287 35.51 -2.01 23.98
N ILE A 288 35.20 -3.26 23.61
CA ILE A 288 34.67 -3.58 22.28
C ILE A 288 33.25 -3.05 22.15
N PHE A 289 32.42 -3.26 23.17
CA PHE A 289 31.03 -2.84 23.15
C PHE A 289 30.87 -1.34 22.89
N TRP A 290 31.52 -0.48 23.67
CA TRP A 290 31.39 0.96 23.49
C TRP A 290 31.97 1.44 22.15
N ARG A 291 33.12 0.91 21.73
CA ARG A 291 33.72 1.24 20.42
C ARG A 291 32.80 0.82 19.27
N ARG A 292 32.14 -0.34 19.36
CA ARG A 292 31.18 -0.82 18.36
C ARG A 292 29.93 0.05 18.33
N LEU A 293 29.39 0.39 19.49
CA LEU A 293 28.25 1.29 19.61
C LEU A 293 28.57 2.65 18.98
N LEU A 294 29.75 3.20 19.25
CA LEU A 294 30.21 4.46 18.69
C LEU A 294 30.34 4.41 17.16
N LEU A 295 30.90 3.35 16.58
CA LEU A 295 30.96 3.17 15.12
C LEU A 295 29.58 3.10 14.47
N VAL A 296 28.62 2.44 15.15
CA VAL A 296 27.22 2.40 14.71
C VAL A 296 26.61 3.79 14.74
N LEU A 297 26.81 4.55 15.82
CA LEU A 297 26.32 5.93 15.93
C LEU A 297 26.93 6.86 14.88
N ILE A 298 28.23 6.73 14.57
CA ILE A 298 28.87 7.47 13.47
C ILE A 298 28.23 7.12 12.13
N GLY A 299 28.03 5.83 11.85
CA GLY A 299 27.39 5.39 10.61
C GLY A 299 25.95 5.91 10.47
N LEU A 300 25.18 5.89 11.56
CA LEU A 300 23.82 6.45 11.63
C LEU A 300 23.83 7.97 11.45
N ALA A 301 24.77 8.69 12.07
CA ALA A 301 24.90 10.13 11.93
C ALA A 301 25.25 10.52 10.48
N ALA A 302 26.20 9.81 9.86
CA ALA A 302 26.58 10.04 8.47
C ALA A 302 25.41 9.81 7.51
N SER A 303 24.62 8.75 7.73
CA SER A 303 23.45 8.50 6.90
C SER A 303 22.38 9.55 7.12
N ILE A 304 22.09 9.98 8.36
CA ILE A 304 21.15 11.08 8.65
C ILE A 304 21.54 12.37 7.92
N ILE A 305 22.83 12.75 7.95
CA ILE A 305 23.32 13.97 7.30
C ILE A 305 23.06 13.93 5.79
N VAL A 306 23.45 12.85 5.11
CA VAL A 306 23.27 12.72 3.65
C VAL A 306 21.81 12.49 3.27
N GLN A 307 21.01 11.94 4.18
CA GLN A 307 19.59 11.71 3.95
C GLN A 307 18.78 13.03 4.01
N ILE A 308 19.18 13.98 4.86
CA ILE A 308 18.55 15.30 5.02
C ILE A 308 18.89 16.24 3.83
N LEU A 309 20.13 16.24 3.35
CA LEU A 309 20.56 17.05 2.19
C LEU A 309 20.20 16.34 0.86
N PRO A 310 19.63 17.01 -0.17
CA PRO A 310 19.16 18.40 -0.26
C PRO A 310 17.65 18.61 0.03
N ARG A 311 16.83 17.56 0.08
CA ARG A 311 15.42 17.63 0.52
C ARG A 311 15.01 16.33 1.23
N PRO A 312 14.40 16.40 2.43
CA PRO A 312 13.80 15.23 3.06
C PRO A 312 12.59 14.79 2.22
N VAL A 313 12.57 13.54 1.78
CA VAL A 313 11.38 12.93 1.14
C VAL A 313 10.39 12.54 2.22
N SER A 314 9.56 13.49 2.64
CA SER A 314 8.65 13.31 3.78
C SER A 314 7.71 12.10 3.61
N ALA A 315 7.52 11.32 4.68
CA ALA A 315 6.69 10.11 4.61
C ALA A 315 5.20 10.46 4.50
N THR A 316 4.76 11.58 5.07
CA THR A 316 3.39 12.09 4.87
C THR A 316 3.13 12.34 3.39
N ARG A 317 4.05 13.01 2.69
CA ARG A 317 3.96 13.27 1.25
C ARG A 317 4.03 11.99 0.43
N HIS A 318 4.77 10.99 0.91
CA HIS A 318 4.81 9.67 0.29
C HIS A 318 3.45 8.96 0.39
N VAL A 319 2.86 8.89 1.59
CA VAL A 319 1.54 8.29 1.81
C VAL A 319 0.47 9.06 1.04
N SER A 320 0.48 10.39 1.08
CA SER A 320 -0.51 11.20 0.37
C SER A 320 -0.42 11.00 -1.16
N ARG A 321 0.79 10.88 -1.70
CA ARG A 321 1.02 10.56 -3.12
C ARG A 321 0.61 9.13 -3.47
N ALA A 322 0.86 8.16 -2.59
CA ALA A 322 0.41 6.78 -2.78
C ALA A 322 -1.12 6.68 -2.79
N LEU A 323 -1.79 7.39 -1.88
CA LEU A 323 -3.25 7.48 -1.83
C LEU A 323 -3.82 8.21 -3.04
N SER A 324 -3.20 9.32 -3.47
CA SER A 324 -3.53 10.02 -4.71
C SER A 324 -3.44 9.09 -5.94
N ASN A 325 -2.33 8.35 -6.08
CA ASN A 325 -2.17 7.35 -7.14
C ASN A 325 -3.23 6.25 -7.07
N SER A 326 -3.61 5.84 -5.86
CA SER A 326 -4.67 4.85 -5.64
C SER A 326 -6.03 5.38 -6.10
N ILE A 327 -6.35 6.65 -5.82
CA ILE A 327 -7.57 7.28 -6.32
C ILE A 327 -7.55 7.41 -7.83
N ARG A 328 -6.41 7.77 -8.45
CA ARG A 328 -6.28 7.77 -9.91
C ARG A 328 -6.56 6.39 -10.51
N THR A 329 -6.05 5.31 -9.93
CA THR A 329 -6.39 3.96 -10.37
C THR A 329 -7.88 3.64 -10.19
N LEU A 330 -8.52 4.14 -9.13
CA LEU A 330 -9.97 4.00 -8.94
C LEU A 330 -10.77 4.78 -9.98
N CYS A 331 -10.34 5.97 -10.38
CA CYS A 331 -10.92 6.71 -11.49
C CYS A 331 -10.83 5.90 -12.80
N ASP A 332 -9.65 5.32 -13.08
CA ASP A 332 -9.45 4.48 -14.26
C ASP A 332 -10.36 3.22 -14.21
N HIS A 333 -10.50 2.59 -13.04
CA HIS A 333 -11.44 1.47 -12.84
C HIS A 333 -12.89 1.89 -13.04
N TYR A 334 -13.29 3.08 -12.59
CA TYR A 334 -14.64 3.60 -12.80
C TYR A 334 -14.89 3.92 -14.28
N ALA A 335 -13.90 4.47 -14.98
CA ALA A 335 -13.97 4.68 -16.43
C ALA A 335 -14.10 3.35 -17.19
N LEU A 336 -13.37 2.31 -16.76
CA LEU A 336 -13.50 0.96 -17.32
C LEU A 336 -14.88 0.36 -17.10
N LEU A 337 -15.44 0.52 -15.90
CA LEU A 337 -16.79 0.08 -15.58
C LEU A 337 -17.81 0.69 -16.53
N LEU A 338 -17.75 2.01 -16.70
CA LEU A 338 -18.61 2.75 -17.63
C LEU A 338 -18.44 2.30 -19.08
N SER A 339 -17.21 1.98 -19.49
CA SER A 339 -16.95 1.45 -20.84
C SER A 339 -17.40 0.00 -21.03
N SER A 340 -17.41 -0.82 -19.98
CA SER A 340 -17.89 -2.20 -20.04
C SER A 340 -19.41 -2.32 -20.02
N LEU A 341 -20.12 -1.26 -19.65
CA LEU A 341 -21.57 -1.27 -19.50
C LEU A 341 -22.25 -1.31 -20.87
N GLY A 342 -23.01 -2.39 -21.15
CA GLY A 342 -23.67 -2.61 -22.43
C GLY A 342 -22.82 -3.34 -23.49
N GLU A 343 -21.62 -3.81 -23.15
CA GLU A 343 -20.85 -4.73 -23.99
C GLU A 343 -21.10 -6.20 -23.59
N SER A 344 -21.07 -7.09 -24.58
CA SER A 344 -21.08 -8.55 -24.37
C SER A 344 -19.89 -8.97 -23.49
N HIS A 345 -20.13 -9.94 -22.59
CA HIS A 345 -19.18 -10.48 -21.61
C HIS A 345 -17.74 -10.63 -22.14
N ASN A 346 -16.82 -9.81 -21.63
CA ASN A 346 -15.39 -9.85 -21.94
C ASN A 346 -14.60 -10.46 -20.75
N PRO A 347 -14.36 -11.78 -20.72
CA PRO A 347 -13.77 -12.46 -19.56
C PRO A 347 -12.33 -12.00 -19.26
N GLY A 348 -11.60 -11.55 -20.28
CA GLY A 348 -10.23 -11.02 -20.12
C GLY A 348 -10.18 -9.70 -19.34
N LEU A 349 -11.20 -8.84 -19.44
CA LEU A 349 -11.23 -7.57 -18.74
C LEU A 349 -11.47 -7.76 -17.24
N GLN A 350 -12.36 -8.67 -16.88
CA GLN A 350 -12.67 -9.01 -15.48
C GLN A 350 -11.46 -9.57 -14.74
N ALA A 351 -10.73 -10.50 -15.36
CA ALA A 351 -9.54 -11.09 -14.76
C ALA A 351 -8.47 -10.03 -14.48
N VAL A 352 -8.29 -9.08 -15.40
CA VAL A 352 -7.35 -7.96 -15.25
C VAL A 352 -7.78 -7.03 -14.12
N VAL A 353 -9.06 -6.64 -14.05
CA VAL A 353 -9.56 -5.76 -12.98
C VAL A 353 -9.52 -6.47 -11.61
N GLY A 354 -9.85 -7.75 -11.54
CA GLY A 354 -9.73 -8.54 -10.32
C GLY A 354 -8.29 -8.53 -9.80
N GLN A 355 -7.31 -8.78 -10.67
CA GLN A 355 -5.89 -8.69 -10.32
C GLN A 355 -5.48 -7.28 -9.86
N LEU A 356 -5.92 -6.24 -10.56
CA LEU A 356 -5.63 -4.84 -10.21
C LEU A 356 -6.23 -4.45 -8.85
N SER A 357 -7.47 -4.85 -8.58
CA SER A 357 -8.14 -4.58 -7.30
C SER A 357 -7.43 -5.25 -6.12
N ILE A 358 -6.96 -6.49 -6.30
CA ILE A 358 -6.18 -7.23 -5.29
C ILE A 358 -4.84 -6.55 -5.07
N GLN A 359 -4.14 -6.17 -6.15
CA GLN A 359 -2.88 -5.46 -6.07
C GLN A 359 -3.04 -4.11 -5.36
N LEU A 360 -4.05 -3.32 -5.71
CA LEU A 360 -4.34 -2.05 -5.06
C LEU A 360 -4.62 -2.23 -3.57
N SER A 361 -5.38 -3.26 -3.19
CA SER A 361 -5.62 -3.62 -1.79
C SER A 361 -4.32 -3.98 -1.06
N SER A 362 -3.42 -4.74 -1.70
CA SER A 362 -2.13 -5.11 -1.11
C SER A 362 -1.22 -3.90 -0.91
N SER A 363 -1.19 -2.96 -1.87
CA SER A 363 -0.42 -1.72 -1.79
C SER A 363 -0.96 -0.78 -0.73
N LEU A 364 -2.29 -0.62 -0.65
CA LEU A 364 -2.93 0.12 0.44
C LEU A 364 -2.63 -0.51 1.80
N GLY A 365 -2.63 -1.85 1.89
CA GLY A 365 -2.22 -2.60 3.08
C GLY A 365 -0.80 -2.25 3.53
N ALA A 366 0.16 -2.18 2.60
CA ALA A 366 1.55 -1.83 2.90
C ALA A 366 1.70 -0.42 3.55
N LEU A 367 0.76 0.50 3.34
CA LEU A 367 0.79 1.83 3.94
C LEU A 367 0.49 1.86 5.45
N ASP A 368 -0.04 0.78 6.06
CA ASP A 368 -0.46 0.79 7.48
C ASP A 368 0.66 1.17 8.42
N MET A 369 1.83 0.56 8.23
CA MET A 369 2.98 0.83 9.09
C MET A 369 3.54 2.22 8.81
N LEU A 370 3.58 2.66 7.54
CA LEU A 370 3.98 4.05 7.22
C LEU A 370 3.12 5.07 7.96
N ILE A 371 1.79 4.88 7.95
CA ILE A 371 0.84 5.76 8.63
C ILE A 371 1.05 5.74 10.15
N ALA A 372 1.44 4.60 10.72
CA ALA A 372 1.78 4.51 12.14
C ALA A 372 3.07 5.29 12.46
N LEU A 373 4.07 5.26 11.58
CA LEU A 373 5.34 5.96 11.75
C LEU A 373 5.26 7.48 11.55
N ILE A 374 4.27 7.98 10.81
CA ILE A 374 4.06 9.43 10.60
C ILE A 374 3.96 10.20 11.93
N ARG A 375 3.45 9.58 13.00
CA ARG A 375 3.38 10.21 14.34
C ARG A 375 4.74 10.62 14.90
N LEU A 376 5.83 10.00 14.42
CA LEU A 376 7.19 10.26 14.85
C LEU A 376 7.93 11.24 13.92
N GLU A 377 7.33 11.59 12.77
CA GLU A 377 7.93 12.51 11.81
C GLU A 377 7.57 13.96 12.14
N ILE A 378 8.52 14.87 11.91
CA ILE A 378 8.26 16.31 11.93
C ILE A 378 7.44 16.64 10.67
N SER A 379 6.11 16.77 10.83
CA SER A 379 5.22 16.95 9.69
C SER A 379 5.49 18.29 8.99
N THR A 380 5.72 18.23 7.68
CA THR A 380 5.81 19.41 6.79
C THR A 380 4.50 19.68 6.04
N THR A 381 3.47 18.85 6.27
CA THR A 381 2.18 18.87 5.58
C THR A 381 1.03 18.97 6.59
N ASN A 382 -0.13 19.47 6.16
CA ASN A 382 -1.33 19.57 7.01
C ASN A 382 -1.99 18.22 7.34
N PHE A 383 -1.52 17.12 6.73
CA PHE A 383 -2.06 15.78 6.98
C PHE A 383 -1.56 15.18 8.30
N ASP A 384 -2.49 14.78 9.16
CA ASP A 384 -2.21 13.97 10.35
C ASP A 384 -2.29 12.45 10.05
N SER A 385 -1.62 11.66 10.88
CA SER A 385 -1.67 10.19 10.90
C SER A 385 -3.10 9.64 10.99
N ALA A 386 -3.97 10.25 11.81
CA ALA A 386 -5.36 9.81 11.96
C ALA A 386 -6.18 10.08 10.69
N ALA A 387 -5.98 11.25 10.09
CA ALA A 387 -6.58 11.64 8.82
C ALA A 387 -6.20 10.68 7.68
N LEU A 388 -4.90 10.42 7.49
CA LEU A 388 -4.42 9.51 6.45
C LEU A 388 -4.90 8.08 6.65
N ARG A 389 -5.07 7.63 7.91
CA ARG A 389 -5.67 6.32 8.20
C ARG A 389 -7.13 6.26 7.75
N LYS A 390 -7.93 7.28 8.06
CA LYS A 390 -9.34 7.38 7.61
C LYS A 390 -9.44 7.43 6.08
N ILE A 391 -8.61 8.23 5.43
CA ILE A 391 -8.55 8.32 3.96
C ILE A 391 -8.21 6.96 3.35
N LYS A 392 -7.20 6.26 3.90
CA LYS A 392 -6.83 4.92 3.45
C LYS A 392 -8.00 3.94 3.58
N THR A 393 -8.70 3.93 4.72
CA THR A 393 -9.85 3.02 4.92
C THR A 393 -10.96 3.30 3.90
N LEU A 394 -11.22 4.57 3.57
CA LEU A 394 -12.17 4.94 2.53
C LEU A 394 -11.68 4.52 1.14
N CYS A 395 -10.39 4.65 0.82
CA CYS A 395 -9.83 4.13 -0.44
C CYS A 395 -9.98 2.60 -0.57
N LEU A 396 -9.83 1.85 0.53
CA LEU A 396 -10.08 0.41 0.55
C LEU A 396 -11.56 0.09 0.29
N GLU A 397 -12.46 0.85 0.90
CA GLU A 397 -13.90 0.72 0.69
C GLU A 397 -14.31 1.06 -0.75
N LEU A 398 -13.73 2.11 -1.34
CA LEU A 398 -13.91 2.46 -2.75
C LEU A 398 -13.42 1.33 -3.68
N ASN A 399 -12.23 0.78 -3.40
CA ASN A 399 -11.70 -0.33 -4.21
C ASN A 399 -12.59 -1.58 -4.12
N TYR A 400 -13.05 -1.92 -2.92
CA TYR A 400 -13.94 -3.07 -2.71
C TYR A 400 -15.29 -2.87 -3.41
N SER A 401 -15.95 -1.72 -3.19
CA SER A 401 -17.25 -1.41 -3.79
C SER A 401 -17.20 -1.37 -5.31
N LEU A 402 -16.16 -0.77 -5.88
CA LEU A 402 -15.99 -0.65 -7.33
C LEU A 402 -15.58 -1.97 -7.99
N GLY A 403 -14.62 -2.70 -7.39
CA GLY A 403 -14.20 -4.01 -7.87
C GLY A 403 -15.36 -5.01 -7.87
N ARG A 404 -16.18 -4.96 -6.83
CA ARG A 404 -17.42 -5.74 -6.75
C ARG A 404 -18.45 -5.33 -7.78
N LEU A 405 -18.69 -4.03 -7.93
CA LEU A 405 -19.65 -3.52 -8.91
C LEU A 405 -19.28 -3.99 -10.32
N LEU A 406 -18.00 -3.95 -10.66
CA LEU A 406 -17.51 -4.43 -11.94
C LEU A 406 -17.70 -5.95 -12.10
N TYR A 407 -17.38 -6.73 -11.07
CA TYR A 407 -17.62 -8.18 -11.08
C TYR A 407 -19.09 -8.53 -11.31
N ILE A 408 -20.00 -7.94 -10.53
CA ILE A 408 -21.44 -8.22 -10.64
C ILE A 408 -22.00 -7.75 -11.98
N THR A 409 -21.70 -6.51 -12.39
CA THR A 409 -22.19 -5.94 -13.67
C THR A 409 -21.81 -6.83 -14.85
N SER A 410 -20.61 -7.40 -14.80
CA SER A 410 -20.07 -8.24 -15.86
C SER A 410 -20.66 -9.66 -15.91
N SER A 411 -21.34 -10.09 -14.85
CA SER A 411 -22.11 -11.34 -14.77
C SER A 411 -23.60 -11.14 -15.05
N LEU A 412 -24.05 -9.88 -15.13
CA LEU A 412 -25.44 -9.50 -15.32
C LEU A 412 -25.81 -9.54 -16.81
N SER A 413 -27.04 -9.95 -17.12
CA SER A 413 -27.57 -9.88 -18.49
C SER A 413 -27.69 -8.42 -18.97
N ILE A 414 -27.66 -8.23 -20.30
CA ILE A 414 -27.66 -6.89 -20.91
C ILE A 414 -28.90 -6.09 -20.49
N GLU A 415 -30.05 -6.74 -20.34
CA GLU A 415 -31.30 -6.10 -19.90
C GLU A 415 -31.16 -5.46 -18.51
N TYR A 416 -30.59 -6.21 -17.55
CA TYR A 416 -30.37 -5.70 -16.20
C TYR A 416 -29.21 -4.69 -16.12
N GLN A 417 -28.21 -4.78 -17.00
CA GLN A 417 -27.17 -3.75 -17.12
C GLN A 417 -27.77 -2.42 -17.62
N GLU A 418 -28.64 -2.47 -18.64
CA GLU A 418 -29.34 -1.29 -19.15
C GLU A 418 -30.27 -0.70 -18.09
N LEU A 419 -31.00 -1.55 -17.36
CA LEU A 419 -31.84 -1.15 -16.24
C LEU A 419 -31.02 -0.45 -15.16
N LEU A 420 -29.89 -1.02 -14.73
CA LEU A 420 -28.97 -0.38 -13.77
C LEU A 420 -28.46 0.96 -14.29
N SER A 421 -28.11 1.01 -15.57
CA SER A 421 -27.59 2.21 -16.19
C SER A 421 -28.60 3.37 -16.21
N ARG A 422 -29.88 3.03 -16.41
CA ARG A 422 -31.00 3.97 -16.48
C ARG A 422 -31.43 4.43 -15.09
N GLU A 423 -31.59 3.52 -14.14
CA GLU A 423 -32.09 3.84 -12.80
C GLU A 423 -31.11 4.73 -12.02
N VAL A 424 -29.83 4.39 -12.11
CA VAL A 424 -28.75 5.03 -11.34
C VAL A 424 -28.15 6.23 -12.08
N GLY A 425 -28.49 6.38 -13.37
CA GLY A 425 -27.92 7.43 -14.20
C GLY A 425 -26.43 7.21 -14.51
N LEU A 426 -25.92 5.98 -14.46
CA LEU A 426 -24.52 5.63 -14.75
C LEU A 426 -24.09 6.06 -16.15
N ARG A 427 -25.01 6.14 -17.12
CA ARG A 427 -24.74 6.61 -18.49
C ARG A 427 -24.97 8.11 -18.69
N SER A 428 -25.46 8.82 -17.68
CA SER A 428 -25.69 10.26 -17.79
C SER A 428 -24.35 10.99 -17.76
N HIS A 429 -24.11 11.85 -18.76
CA HIS A 429 -22.86 12.64 -18.82
C HIS A 429 -22.66 13.52 -17.58
N HIS A 430 -23.76 14.01 -16.98
CA HIS A 430 -23.70 14.80 -15.75
C HIS A 430 -23.21 13.98 -14.54
N ALA A 431 -23.79 12.80 -14.26
CA ALA A 431 -23.36 11.99 -13.13
C ALA A 431 -21.93 11.47 -13.30
N ILE A 432 -21.54 11.07 -14.52
CA ILE A 432 -20.16 10.68 -14.82
C ILE A 432 -19.20 11.84 -14.57
N GLY A 433 -19.56 13.04 -15.07
CA GLY A 433 -18.77 14.26 -14.89
C GLY A 433 -18.61 14.64 -13.44
N ASP A 434 -19.68 14.61 -12.65
CA ASP A 434 -19.66 14.93 -11.22
C ASP A 434 -18.74 13.99 -10.43
N VAL A 435 -18.88 12.67 -10.61
CA VAL A 435 -18.04 11.67 -9.93
C VAL A 435 -16.57 11.81 -10.32
N MET A 436 -16.27 11.92 -11.62
CA MET A 436 -14.89 12.06 -12.11
C MET A 436 -14.26 13.39 -11.67
N ALA A 437 -15.03 14.47 -11.63
CA ALA A 437 -14.56 15.76 -11.15
C ALA A 437 -14.22 15.71 -9.66
N VAL A 438 -15.10 15.14 -8.83
CA VAL A 438 -14.86 15.01 -7.39
C VAL A 438 -13.63 14.14 -7.13
N LEU A 439 -13.53 12.96 -7.74
CA LEU A 439 -12.36 12.09 -7.57
C LEU A 439 -11.06 12.75 -8.08
N GLY A 440 -11.11 13.49 -9.19
CA GLY A 440 -9.96 14.22 -9.73
C GLY A 440 -9.50 15.38 -8.83
N VAL A 441 -10.44 16.08 -8.21
CA VAL A 441 -10.12 17.14 -7.23
C VAL A 441 -9.51 16.53 -5.96
N ILE A 442 -10.06 15.43 -5.44
CA ILE A 442 -9.51 14.67 -4.31
C ILE A 442 -8.09 14.15 -4.64
N GLU A 443 -7.90 13.56 -5.83
CA GLU A 443 -6.59 13.09 -6.32
C GLU A 443 -5.55 14.22 -6.23
N GLN A 444 -5.91 15.38 -6.75
CA GLN A 444 -5.01 16.54 -6.83
C GLN A 444 -4.74 17.14 -5.44
N SER A 445 -5.76 17.30 -4.60
CA SER A 445 -5.60 17.80 -3.24
C SER A 445 -4.73 16.89 -2.37
N LEU A 446 -4.80 15.56 -2.53
CA LEU A 446 -3.89 14.63 -1.84
C LEU A 446 -2.43 14.75 -2.34
N LYS A 447 -2.25 15.12 -3.61
CA LYS A 447 -0.94 15.25 -4.24
C LYS A 447 -0.26 16.56 -3.90
N THR A 448 -1.01 17.66 -3.84
CA THR A 448 -0.49 19.00 -3.57
C THR A 448 -0.55 19.36 -2.10
N GLY A 449 -1.54 18.84 -1.36
CA GLY A 449 -1.83 19.24 0.01
C GLY A 449 -2.70 20.50 0.10
N ASP A 450 -3.31 20.93 -1.01
CA ASP A 450 -4.16 22.12 -1.05
C ASP A 450 -5.59 21.81 -0.57
N ALA A 451 -6.19 22.77 0.13
CA ALA A 451 -7.57 22.71 0.61
C ALA A 451 -8.58 22.51 -0.54
N LEU A 452 -9.66 21.78 -0.24
CA LEU A 452 -10.73 21.51 -1.20
C LEU A 452 -11.61 22.75 -1.41
N PRO A 453 -12.16 22.97 -2.61
CA PRO A 453 -13.18 23.99 -2.81
C PRO A 453 -14.38 23.80 -1.88
N GLU A 454 -14.96 24.89 -1.36
CA GLU A 454 -16.15 24.82 -0.51
C GLU A 454 -17.34 24.19 -1.26
N VAL A 455 -17.56 24.61 -2.50
CA VAL A 455 -18.66 24.10 -3.33
C VAL A 455 -18.14 23.02 -4.28
N LEU A 456 -18.55 21.78 -4.03
CA LEU A 456 -18.35 20.64 -4.91
C LEU A 456 -19.72 20.04 -5.27
N PRO A 457 -19.85 19.25 -6.35
CA PRO A 457 -21.10 18.59 -6.73
C PRO A 457 -21.44 17.40 -5.80
N THR A 458 -21.27 17.59 -4.49
CA THR A 458 -21.52 16.63 -3.41
C THR A 458 -22.68 17.13 -2.54
N PRO A 459 -23.49 16.24 -1.93
CA PRO A 459 -23.33 14.79 -1.89
C PRO A 459 -23.81 14.10 -3.18
N LEU A 460 -22.95 13.25 -3.74
CA LEU A 460 -23.21 12.44 -4.93
C LEU A 460 -24.34 11.44 -4.68
N VAL A 461 -24.43 10.89 -3.46
CA VAL A 461 -25.50 9.99 -3.06
C VAL A 461 -26.86 10.67 -3.22
N LYS A 462 -27.01 11.92 -2.74
CA LYS A 462 -28.27 12.67 -2.87
C LYS A 462 -28.66 12.87 -4.34
N ARG A 463 -27.70 13.26 -5.19
CA ARG A 463 -27.94 13.44 -6.62
C ARG A 463 -28.38 12.14 -7.31
N CYS A 464 -27.76 11.01 -6.93
CA CYS A 464 -28.19 9.70 -7.39
C CYS A 464 -29.61 9.36 -6.93
N PHE A 465 -29.97 9.67 -5.68
CA PHE A 465 -31.34 9.50 -5.18
C PHE A 465 -32.35 10.41 -5.91
N ASP A 466 -32.00 11.67 -6.17
CA ASP A 466 -32.86 12.62 -6.89
C ASP A 466 -33.12 12.15 -8.33
N HIS A 467 -32.14 11.50 -8.96
CA HIS A 467 -32.31 10.82 -10.24
C HIS A 467 -33.20 9.59 -10.13
N TRP A 468 -32.99 8.77 -9.10
CA TRP A 468 -33.74 7.54 -8.88
C TRP A 468 -35.22 7.80 -8.55
N VAL A 469 -35.55 8.84 -7.78
CA VAL A 469 -36.94 9.22 -7.48
C VAL A 469 -37.72 9.66 -8.72
N LYS A 470 -37.02 10.19 -9.74
CA LYS A 470 -37.62 10.54 -11.04
C LYS A 470 -37.79 9.31 -11.94
N ALA A 471 -37.10 8.21 -11.66
CA ALA A 471 -37.27 6.95 -12.36
C ALA A 471 -38.52 6.22 -11.86
N ASP A 472 -39.18 5.49 -12.76
CA ASP A 472 -40.50 4.92 -12.53
C ASP A 472 -40.39 3.66 -11.65
N ILE A 473 -40.58 3.83 -10.33
CA ILE A 473 -40.43 2.77 -9.29
C ILE A 473 -41.22 1.50 -9.64
N ASN A 474 -42.33 1.63 -10.35
CA ASN A 474 -43.19 0.53 -10.78
C ASN A 474 -42.56 -0.38 -11.85
N LEU A 475 -41.57 0.11 -12.60
CA LEU A 475 -40.84 -0.68 -13.62
C LEU A 475 -39.79 -1.60 -12.98
N VAL A 476 -39.36 -1.25 -11.76
CA VAL A 476 -38.23 -1.84 -11.03
C VAL A 476 -38.63 -3.09 -10.24
N MET A 477 -39.89 -3.21 -9.78
CA MET A 477 -40.34 -4.37 -9.01
C MET A 477 -41.70 -4.92 -9.45
N SER A 478 -41.64 -6.15 -9.95
CA SER A 478 -42.76 -7.09 -9.98
C SER A 478 -42.38 -8.31 -9.17
N MET A 479 -43.31 -8.91 -8.43
CA MET A 479 -43.10 -10.12 -7.63
C MET A 479 -42.42 -11.25 -8.43
N ALA A 480 -42.67 -11.32 -9.75
CA ALA A 480 -42.02 -12.25 -10.65
C ALA A 480 -40.50 -11.99 -10.78
N LYS A 481 -40.09 -10.72 -10.95
CA LYS A 481 -38.68 -10.33 -11.09
C LYS A 481 -37.90 -10.55 -9.79
N VAL A 482 -38.53 -10.33 -8.64
CA VAL A 482 -37.85 -10.48 -7.33
C VAL A 482 -37.44 -11.93 -7.03
N LYS A 483 -38.10 -12.91 -7.66
CA LYS A 483 -37.73 -14.33 -7.56
C LYS A 483 -36.54 -14.70 -8.45
N GLU A 484 -36.16 -13.86 -9.40
CA GLU A 484 -35.05 -14.14 -10.31
C GLU A 484 -33.70 -13.92 -9.60
N GLU A 485 -32.75 -14.81 -9.86
CA GLU A 485 -31.38 -14.69 -9.34
C GLU A 485 -30.70 -13.41 -9.85
N GLU A 486 -30.95 -13.02 -11.10
CA GLU A 486 -30.39 -11.81 -11.71
C GLU A 486 -30.85 -10.54 -11.01
N TYR A 487 -32.07 -10.53 -10.46
CA TYR A 487 -32.58 -9.40 -9.68
C TYR A 487 -31.80 -9.20 -8.37
N ARG A 488 -31.42 -10.30 -7.68
CA ARG A 488 -30.58 -10.21 -6.47
C ARG A 488 -29.20 -9.63 -6.77
N LYS A 489 -28.61 -10.03 -7.90
CA LYS A 489 -27.34 -9.48 -8.41
C LYS A 489 -27.50 -8.00 -8.75
N PHE A 490 -28.60 -7.62 -9.41
CA PHE A 490 -28.93 -6.22 -9.68
C PHE A 490 -29.03 -5.37 -8.39
N CYS A 491 -29.76 -5.83 -7.37
CA CYS A 491 -29.86 -5.15 -6.08
C CYS A 491 -28.51 -4.97 -5.40
N THR A 492 -27.64 -5.99 -5.52
CA THR A 492 -26.28 -5.96 -4.97
C THR A 492 -25.37 -4.99 -5.75
N ALA A 493 -25.52 -4.90 -7.07
CA ALA A 493 -24.84 -3.89 -7.89
C ALA A 493 -25.28 -2.48 -7.48
N LEU A 494 -26.58 -2.22 -7.38
CA LEU A 494 -27.13 -0.94 -6.93
C LEU A 494 -26.58 -0.54 -5.55
N SER A 495 -26.60 -1.46 -4.58
CA SER A 495 -26.05 -1.22 -3.25
C SER A 495 -24.54 -0.96 -3.27
N SER A 496 -23.79 -1.65 -4.13
CA SER A 496 -22.34 -1.46 -4.27
C SER A 496 -22.03 -0.09 -4.85
N TYR A 497 -22.82 0.38 -5.82
CA TYR A 497 -22.66 1.72 -6.38
C TYR A 497 -23.03 2.83 -5.38
N LEU A 498 -24.12 2.69 -4.63
CA LEU A 498 -24.48 3.66 -3.58
C LEU A 498 -23.41 3.73 -2.49
N ARG A 499 -22.83 2.58 -2.12
CA ARG A 499 -21.72 2.51 -1.17
C ARG A 499 -20.44 3.15 -1.71
N PHE A 500 -20.17 2.98 -3.01
CA PHE A 500 -19.09 3.69 -3.70
C PHE A 500 -19.29 5.21 -3.64
N LEU A 501 -20.47 5.72 -4.02
CA LEU A 501 -20.76 7.16 -3.94
C LEU A 501 -20.67 7.70 -2.51
N GLY A 502 -21.20 6.96 -1.53
CA GLY A 502 -21.12 7.33 -0.12
C GLY A 502 -19.68 7.43 0.38
N ALA A 503 -18.83 6.48 0.01
CA ALA A 503 -17.41 6.52 0.37
C ALA A 503 -16.67 7.69 -0.30
N VAL A 504 -17.08 8.14 -1.49
CA VAL A 504 -16.55 9.37 -2.12
C VAL A 504 -17.01 10.61 -1.34
N ASP A 505 -18.28 10.69 -0.97
CA ASP A 505 -18.82 11.81 -0.17
C ASP A 505 -18.13 11.90 1.21
N ASP A 506 -17.95 10.76 1.89
CA ASP A 506 -17.23 10.67 3.17
C ASP A 506 -15.76 11.08 3.02
N LEU A 507 -15.13 10.75 1.87
CA LEU A 507 -13.76 11.15 1.58
C LEU A 507 -13.64 12.67 1.43
N VAL A 508 -14.61 13.32 0.77
CA VAL A 508 -14.66 14.79 0.67
C VAL A 508 -14.80 15.42 2.06
N LEU A 509 -15.66 14.88 2.92
CA LEU A 509 -15.83 15.37 4.29
C LEU A 509 -14.53 15.27 5.09
N VAL A 510 -13.89 14.09 5.09
CA VAL A 510 -12.61 13.89 5.80
C VAL A 510 -11.52 14.81 5.24
N MET A 511 -11.48 15.02 3.93
CA MET A 511 -10.50 15.93 3.33
C MET A 511 -10.75 17.40 3.68
N LYS A 512 -12.01 17.84 3.72
CA LYS A 512 -12.38 19.19 4.17
C LYS A 512 -12.05 19.42 5.65
N GLU A 513 -12.30 18.43 6.51
CA GLU A 513 -11.92 18.48 7.92
C GLU A 513 -10.40 18.63 8.14
N THR A 514 -9.60 18.08 7.22
CA THR A 514 -8.14 17.93 7.42
C THR A 514 -7.32 19.00 6.72
N LEU A 515 -7.74 19.42 5.53
CA LEU A 515 -7.05 20.46 4.75
C LEU A 515 -7.73 21.83 4.87
N GLY A 516 -8.97 21.87 5.37
CA GLY A 516 -9.82 23.05 5.35
C GLY A 516 -10.56 23.22 4.03
N GLU A 517 -11.28 24.34 3.92
CA GLU A 517 -12.02 24.73 2.72
C GLU A 517 -11.37 25.96 2.07
N ALA A 518 -11.23 25.92 0.75
CA ALA A 518 -10.77 27.00 -0.10
C ALA A 518 -11.92 27.56 -0.95
N HIS A 519 -11.76 28.79 -1.45
CA HIS A 519 -12.75 29.46 -2.31
C HIS A 519 -14.13 29.60 -1.66
N VAL A 520 -14.16 30.21 -0.48
CA VAL A 520 -15.38 30.36 0.33
C VAL A 520 -16.40 31.26 -0.40
N VAL A 521 -17.63 30.77 -0.56
CA VAL A 521 -18.77 31.45 -1.20
C VAL A 521 -19.69 32.02 -0.11
N SER A 522 -20.25 33.21 -0.34
CA SER A 522 -21.18 33.82 0.62
C SER A 522 -22.38 32.90 0.89
N ARG A 523 -22.69 32.69 2.18
CA ARG A 523 -23.79 31.83 2.65
C ARG A 523 -25.16 32.24 2.10
N GLU A 524 -25.33 33.50 1.74
CA GLU A 524 -26.58 34.03 1.16
C GLU A 524 -26.89 33.43 -0.23
N LEU A 525 -25.86 33.11 -1.02
CA LEU A 525 -26.03 32.46 -2.33
C LEU A 525 -26.31 30.96 -2.20
N LEU A 526 -25.78 30.30 -1.16
CA LEU A 526 -25.97 28.87 -0.92
C LEU A 526 -27.40 28.51 -0.50
N HIS A 527 -28.16 29.45 0.07
CA HIS A 527 -29.58 29.24 0.41
C HIS A 527 -30.54 29.41 -0.77
N GLN A 528 -30.06 29.95 -1.90
CA GLN A 528 -30.86 30.16 -3.12
C GLN A 528 -30.74 29.01 -4.14
N ILE A 529 -29.81 28.07 -3.93
CA ILE A 529 -29.54 26.88 -4.76
C ILE A 529 -30.05 25.64 -4.01
#